data_AF-A0A7V6CRC1-F1
#
_entry.id   AF-A0A7V6CRC1-F1
#
_cell.length_a   1.000
_cell.length_b   1.000
_cell.length_c   1.000
_cell.angle_alpha   90.00
_cell.angle_beta   90.00
_cell.angle_gamma   90.00
#
_symmetry.space_group_name_H-M   'P 1'
#
loop_
_entity.id
_entity.type
_entity.pdbx_description
1 polymer ?
#
loop_
_entity_poly.entity_id
_entity_poly.type
_entity_poly.pdbx_seq_one_letter_code
_entity_poly.pdbx_strand_id
1 'polypeptide(L)' 'MIPFRTMAAHGAEKVYALVRRVPAGRVVSYGQIAEQLPAITARQVGRWMAFAPDDVPWWRVVGADG' A
#
# COMPACT_ATOMS: atom_id res chain seq x y z
N MET A 1 21.56 9.43 -13.15
CA MET A 1 20.10 9.44 -13.40
C MET A 1 19.55 8.10 -12.95
N ILE A 2 18.99 8.01 -11.73
CA ILE A 2 18.43 6.76 -11.20
C ILE A 2 17.11 6.47 -11.93
N PRO A 3 16.87 5.25 -12.44
CA PRO A 3 15.63 4.93 -13.13
C PRO A 3 14.45 4.97 -12.18
N PHE A 4 13.43 5.79 -12.49
CA PHE A 4 12.16 5.91 -11.74
C PHE A 4 11.49 4.56 -11.46
N ARG A 5 11.73 3.56 -12.33
CA ARG A 5 11.20 2.19 -12.20
C ARG A 5 11.65 1.49 -10.91
N THR A 6 12.87 1.75 -10.44
CA THR A 6 13.40 1.11 -9.22
C THR A 6 12.76 1.69 -7.97
N MET A 7 12.58 3.01 -7.88
CA MET A 7 11.96 3.63 -6.69
C MET A 7 10.49 3.22 -6.54
N ALA A 8 9.76 3.04 -7.64
CA ALA A 8 8.37 2.58 -7.61
C ALA A 8 8.23 1.14 -7.07
N ALA A 9 9.13 0.24 -7.48
CA ALA A 9 9.15 -1.13 -6.95
C ALA A 9 9.46 -1.15 -5.44
N HIS A 10 10.41 -0.33 -4.99
CA HIS A 10 10.72 -0.20 -3.55
C HIS A 10 9.56 0.41 -2.74
N GLY A 11 8.79 1.31 -3.33
CA GLY A 11 7.60 1.88 -2.71
C GLY A 11 6.47 0.86 -2.52
N ALA A 12 6.21 0.05 -3.56
CA ALA A 12 5.22 -1.02 -3.52
C ALA A 12 5.54 -2.04 -2.42
N GLU A 13 6.78 -2.51 -2.34
CA GLU A 13 7.20 -3.48 -1.32
C GLU A 13 7.04 -2.94 0.11
N LYS A 14 7.35 -1.66 0.34
CA LYS A 14 7.11 -1.02 1.65
C LYS A 14 5.63 -0.98 2.00
N VAL A 15 4.78 -0.68 1.04
CA VAL A 15 3.32 -0.71 1.21
C VAL A 15 2.85 -2.13 1.55
N TYR A 16 3.29 -3.14 0.78
CA TYR A 16 2.93 -4.54 1.02
C TYR A 16 3.36 -5.01 2.41
N ALA A 17 4.57 -4.64 2.84
CA ALA A 17 5.07 -4.96 4.19
C ALA A 17 4.20 -4.36 5.30
N LEU A 18 3.63 -3.16 5.12
CA LEU A 18 2.69 -2.58 6.06
C LEU A 18 1.34 -3.28 6.05
N VAL A 19 0.80 -3.57 4.86
CA VAL A 19 -0.51 -4.23 4.73
C VAL A 19 -0.50 -5.63 5.33
N ARG A 20 0.60 -6.38 5.20
CA ARG A 20 0.79 -7.69 5.86
C ARG A 20 0.72 -7.64 7.39
N ARG A 21 0.96 -6.48 8.01
CA ARG A 21 0.88 -6.29 9.47
C ARG A 21 -0.53 -5.97 9.96
N VAL A 22 -1.48 -5.72 9.07
CA VAL A 22 -2.86 -5.41 9.45
C VAL A 22 -3.49 -6.68 10.05
N PRO A 23 -3.87 -6.67 11.35
CA PRO A 23 -4.41 -7.86 11.99
C PRO A 23 -5.77 -8.26 11.41
N ALA A 24 -6.12 -9.53 11.55
CA ALA A 24 -7.44 -10.02 11.15
C ALA A 24 -8.56 -9.29 11.91
N GLY A 25 -9.68 -9.02 11.22
CA GLY A 25 -10.80 -8.27 11.78
C GLY A 25 -10.59 -6.76 11.85
N ARG A 26 -9.47 -6.23 11.33
CA ARG A 26 -9.27 -4.78 11.14
C ARG A 26 -9.13 -4.41 9.68
N VAL A 27 -9.55 -3.19 9.39
CA VAL A 27 -9.40 -2.52 8.10
C VAL A 27 -8.65 -1.21 8.31
N VAL A 28 -7.96 -0.76 7.26
CA VAL A 28 -7.24 0.50 7.21
C VAL A 28 -7.53 1.19 5.89
N SER A 29 -7.41 2.51 5.83
CA SER A 29 -7.61 3.23 4.58
C SER A 29 -6.32 3.35 3.76
N TYR A 30 -6.44 3.59 2.46
CA TYR A 30 -5.29 3.93 1.61
C TYR A 30 -4.52 5.15 2.14
N GLY A 31 -5.22 6.13 2.71
CA GLY A 31 -4.62 7.32 3.32
C GLY A 31 -3.79 6.97 4.56
N GLN A 32 -4.33 6.13 5.45
CA GLN A 32 -3.61 5.68 6.64
C GLN A 32 -2.34 4.92 6.30
N ILE A 33 -2.34 4.08 5.25
CA ILE A 33 -1.12 3.40 4.79
C ILE A 33 -0.11 4.41 4.22
N ALA A 34 -0.58 5.40 3.44
CA ALA A 34 0.27 6.43 2.86
C ALA A 34 0.93 7.31 3.93
N GLU A 35 0.22 7.66 5.01
CA GLU A 35 0.75 8.45 6.13
C GLU A 35 1.94 7.80 6.83
N GLN A 36 2.04 6.47 6.79
CA GLN A 36 3.14 5.72 7.38
C GLN A 36 4.41 5.70 6.52
N LEU A 37 4.34 6.16 5.27
CA LEU A 37 5.44 6.05 4.31
C LEU A 37 5.73 7.40 3.65
N PRO A 38 6.95 7.96 3.78
CA PRO A 38 7.29 9.23 3.17
C PRO A 38 7.24 9.13 1.64
N ALA A 39 6.73 10.19 1.01
CA ALA A 39 6.60 10.30 -0.45
C ALA A 39 5.71 9.23 -1.12
N ILE A 40 4.81 8.60 -0.37
CA ILE A 40 3.78 7.71 -0.90
C ILE A 40 2.42 8.35 -0.68
N THR A 41 1.62 8.39 -1.74
CA THR A 41 0.25 8.94 -1.72
C THR A 41 -0.78 7.82 -1.66
N ALA A 42 -1.96 8.11 -1.12
CA ALA A 42 -3.07 7.14 -1.08
C ALA A 42 -3.40 6.56 -2.47
N ARG A 43 -3.28 7.38 -3.52
CA ARG A 43 -3.50 6.94 -4.91
C ARG A 43 -2.43 5.96 -5.41
N GLN A 44 -1.17 6.11 -4.98
CA GLN A 44 -0.12 5.12 -5.26
C GLN A 44 -0.38 3.82 -4.52
N VAL A 45 -0.80 3.88 -3.25
CA VAL A 45 -1.19 2.69 -2.48
C VAL A 45 -2.31 1.94 -3.20
N GLY A 46 -3.39 2.62 -3.59
CA GLY A 46 -4.49 2.01 -4.34
C GLY A 46 -4.05 1.40 -5.67
N ARG A 47 -3.17 2.09 -6.41
CA ARG A 47 -2.60 1.54 -7.65
C ARG A 47 -1.81 0.26 -7.39
N TRP A 48 -1.02 0.18 -6.33
CA TRP A 48 -0.26 -1.03 -6.01
C TRP A 48 -1.14 -2.14 -5.44
N MET A 49 -2.20 -1.82 -4.68
CA MET A 49 -3.16 -2.84 -4.23
C MET A 49 -3.84 -3.56 -5.40
N ALA A 50 -4.04 -2.90 -6.55
CA ALA A 50 -4.55 -3.54 -7.76
C ALA A 50 -3.62 -4.62 -8.35
N PHE A 51 -2.35 -4.64 -7.95
CA PHE A 51 -1.33 -5.63 -8.35
C PHE A 51 -0.72 -6.32 -7.13
N ALA A 52 -1.44 -6.35 -6.00
CA ALA A 52 -0.95 -6.96 -4.78
C ALA A 52 -0.74 -8.46 -4.98
N PRO A 53 0.38 -9.02 -4.52
CA PRO A 53 0.56 -10.48 -4.45
C PRO A 53 -0.48 -11.15 -3.54
N ASP A 54 -0.71 -12.44 -3.73
CA ASP A 54 -1.74 -13.22 -3.01
C ASP A 54 -1.53 -13.26 -1.49
N ASP A 55 -0.30 -13.09 -1.01
CA ASP A 55 0.03 -13.07 0.41
C ASP A 55 -0.21 -11.71 1.09
N VAL A 56 -0.59 -10.69 0.33
CA VAL A 56 -0.94 -9.36 0.82
C VAL A 56 -2.46 -9.28 1.02
N PRO A 57 -2.95 -9.04 2.25
CA PRO A 57 -4.39 -8.98 2.54
C PRO A 57 -5.02 -7.65 2.08
N TRP A 58 -5.00 -7.40 0.77
CA TRP A 58 -5.42 -6.14 0.14
C TRP A 58 -6.90 -5.80 0.42
N TRP A 59 -7.76 -6.80 0.65
CA TRP A 59 -9.16 -6.61 1.03
C TRP A 59 -9.35 -5.93 2.39
N ARG A 60 -8.28 -5.79 3.18
CA ARG A 60 -8.28 -5.00 4.43
C ARG A 60 -7.94 -3.53 4.22
N VAL A 61 -7.64 -3.12 2.98
CA VAL A 61 -7.30 -1.74 2.62
C VAL A 61 -8.43 -1.15 1.79
N VAL A 62 -9.08 -0.11 2.32
CA VAL A 62 -10.30 0.46 1.74
C VAL A 62 -10.17 1.96 1.43
N GLY A 63 -11.07 2.47 0.59
CA GLY A 63 -11.23 3.91 0.38
C GLY A 63 -11.69 4.60 1.66
N ALA A 64 -11.46 5.92 1.76
CA ALA A 64 -12.02 6.71 2.85
C ALA A 64 -13.57 6.77 2.81
N ASP A 65 -14.14 6.47 1.64
CA ASP A 65 -15.59 6.54 1.39
C ASP A 65 -16.35 5.24 1.66
N GLY A 66 -15.66 4.18 2.13
CA GLY A 66 -16.26 2.88 2.46
C GLY A 66 -16.50 2.00 1.25
#